data_AF-A0A8X6MWX5-F1
#
_entry.id   AF-A0A8X6MWX5-F1
#
_cell.length_a   1.000
_cell.length_b   1.000
_cell.length_c   1.000
_cell.angle_alpha   90.00
_cell.angle_beta   90.00
_cell.angle_gamma   90.00
#
_symmetry.space_group_name_H-M   'P 1'
#
loop_
_entity.id
_entity.type
_entity.pdbx_description
1 polymer ?
#
loop_
_entity_poly.entity_id
_entity_poly.type
_entity_poly.pdbx_seq_one_letter_code
_entity_poly.pdbx_strand_id
1 'polypeptide(L)'
;MSSQKLALYIHAMMVACMDPKDFYGQNLVSELRRRTEASGNYTNPFQILVLCNAGDTMTSKDVERVTAAYYSQHRPFWTDTQALASLALACLSSRPNLVTDERILKDMLQELKRRQFRNGTVDNARTTALVVQVRERV
;
A
#
# COMPACT_ATOMS: atom_id res chain seq x y z
N MET A 1 -7.85 15.97 -11.05
CA MET A 1 -7.59 14.53 -10.83
C MET A 1 -7.55 14.23 -9.33
N SER A 2 -8.22 13.18 -8.84
CA SER A 2 -8.19 12.79 -7.40
C SER A 2 -6.86 12.14 -7.01
N SER A 3 -6.53 12.08 -5.71
CA SER A 3 -5.29 11.46 -5.21
C SER A 3 -5.18 9.98 -5.59
N GLN A 4 -6.30 9.25 -5.60
CA GLN A 4 -6.34 7.85 -6.03
C GLN A 4 -6.05 7.70 -7.52
N LYS A 5 -6.62 8.57 -8.36
CA LYS A 5 -6.34 8.57 -9.81
C LYS A 5 -4.88 8.95 -10.09
N LEU A 6 -4.33 9.91 -9.33
CA LEU A 6 -2.91 10.28 -9.40
C LEU A 6 -2.01 9.09 -9.03
N ALA A 7 -2.31 8.39 -7.93
CA ALA A 7 -1.56 7.21 -7.52
C ALA A 7 -1.61 6.09 -8.57
N LEU A 8 -2.78 5.82 -9.16
CA LEU A 8 -2.91 4.85 -10.25
C LEU A 8 -2.10 5.26 -11.48
N TYR A 9 -2.08 6.55 -11.80
CA TYR A 9 -1.31 7.08 -12.94
C TYR A 9 0.20 6.91 -12.72
N ILE A 10 0.71 7.28 -11.54
CA ILE A 10 2.11 7.08 -11.16
C ILE A 10 2.46 5.59 -11.18
N HIS A 11 1.59 4.73 -10.65
CA HIS A 11 1.79 3.28 -10.68
C HIS A 11 1.90 2.75 -12.11
N ALA A 12 1.01 3.17 -13.01
CA ALA A 12 1.05 2.79 -14.42
C ALA A 12 2.34 3.29 -15.11
N MET A 13 2.80 4.50 -14.80
CA MET A 13 4.05 5.03 -15.35
C MET A 13 5.26 4.17 -14.94
N MET A 14 5.36 3.79 -13.67
CA MET A 14 6.44 2.92 -13.21
C MET A 14 6.42 1.55 -13.89
N VAL A 15 5.23 0.97 -14.10
CA VAL A 15 5.06 -0.30 -14.84
C VAL A 15 5.51 -0.16 -16.30
N ALA A 16 5.27 1.00 -16.91
CA ALA A 16 5.74 1.32 -18.26
C ALA A 16 7.19 1.85 -18.30
N CYS A 17 7.95 1.74 -17.21
CA CYS A 17 9.33 2.22 -17.09
C CYS A 17 9.53 3.72 -17.41
N MET A 18 8.49 4.54 -17.18
CA MET A 18 8.55 6.00 -17.29
C MET A 18 8.81 6.61 -15.91
N ASP A 19 9.66 7.63 -15.82
CA ASP A 19 9.95 8.30 -14.55
C ASP A 19 8.80 9.25 -14.14
N PRO A 20 8.05 8.95 -13.07
CA PRO A 20 6.99 9.83 -12.59
C PRO A 20 7.50 11.09 -11.88
N LYS A 21 8.81 11.19 -11.60
CA LYS A 21 9.44 12.37 -11.00
C LYS A 21 9.80 13.44 -12.05
N ASP A 22 9.82 13.07 -13.34
CA ASP A 22 10.03 13.98 -14.47
C ASP A 22 8.93 13.84 -15.54
N PHE A 23 7.69 14.08 -15.12
CA PHE A 23 6.55 14.11 -16.03
C PHE A 23 6.40 15.51 -16.60
N TYR A 24 6.99 15.76 -17.78
CA TYR A 24 6.99 17.08 -18.43
C TYR A 24 7.49 18.20 -17.49
N GLY A 25 8.56 17.94 -16.73
CA GLY A 25 9.10 18.88 -15.74
C GLY A 25 8.31 18.94 -14.43
N GLN A 26 7.33 18.07 -14.21
CA GLN A 26 6.58 17.96 -12.95
C GLN A 26 6.92 16.66 -12.21
N ASN A 27 7.14 16.78 -10.91
CA ASN A 27 7.30 15.61 -10.04
C ASN A 27 5.94 15.17 -9.48
N LEU A 28 5.33 14.18 -10.13
CA LEU A 28 4.02 13.65 -9.72
C LEU A 28 4.10 12.93 -8.37
N VAL A 29 5.25 12.34 -8.03
CA VAL A 29 5.48 11.67 -6.75
C VAL A 29 5.41 12.67 -5.59
N SER A 30 6.05 13.82 -5.73
CA SER A 30 5.99 14.90 -4.73
C SER A 30 4.56 15.47 -4.60
N GLU A 31 3.83 15.60 -5.70
CA GLU A 31 2.42 16.03 -5.64
C GLU A 31 1.54 14.99 -4.94
N LEU A 32 1.76 13.68 -5.16
CA LEU A 32 1.06 12.63 -4.42
C LEU A 32 1.40 12.70 -2.93
N ARG A 33 2.68 12.85 -2.56
CA ARG A 33 3.15 12.97 -1.17
C ARG A 33 2.42 14.10 -0.45
N ARG A 34 2.39 15.29 -1.06
CA ARG A 34 1.72 16.48 -0.51
C ARG A 34 0.23 16.21 -0.24
N ARG A 35 -0.47 15.53 -1.16
CA ARG A 35 -1.90 15.20 -1.01
C ARG A 35 -2.14 14.15 0.07
N THR A 36 -1.27 13.14 0.16
CA THR A 36 -1.35 12.11 1.19
C THR A 36 -1.14 12.72 2.58
N GLU A 37 -0.24 13.69 2.72
CA GLU A 37 -0.04 14.40 3.98
C GLU A 37 -1.20 15.33 4.35
N ALA A 38 -1.78 16.01 3.37
CA ALA A 38 -2.95 16.87 3.56
C ALA A 38 -4.24 16.10 3.90
N SER A 39 -4.28 14.78 3.71
CA SER A 39 -5.47 13.95 3.97
C SER A 39 -5.77 13.71 5.46
N GLY A 40 -4.94 14.26 6.37
CA GLY A 40 -5.17 14.24 7.81
C GLY A 40 -5.13 12.82 8.38
N ASN A 41 -6.23 12.40 9.02
CA ASN A 41 -6.36 11.11 9.70
C ASN A 41 -6.72 9.95 8.76
N TYR A 42 -7.23 10.24 7.56
CA TYR A 42 -7.54 9.19 6.60
C TYR A 42 -6.32 8.87 5.75
N THR A 43 -5.93 7.60 5.74
CA THR A 43 -4.87 7.08 4.87
C THR A 43 -5.46 6.06 3.92
N ASN A 44 -5.23 6.24 2.62
CA ASN A 44 -5.45 5.19 1.63
C ASN A 44 -4.13 4.42 1.44
N PRO A 45 -4.05 3.14 1.83
CA PRO A 45 -2.78 2.39 1.80
C PRO A 45 -2.17 2.26 0.39
N PHE A 46 -3.00 2.28 -0.66
CA PHE A 46 -2.50 2.26 -2.03
C PHE A 46 -1.63 3.48 -2.36
N GLN A 47 -1.96 4.66 -1.81
CA GLN A 47 -1.15 5.86 -2.04
C GLN A 47 0.24 5.71 -1.40
N ILE A 48 0.32 5.15 -0.19
CA ILE A 48 1.59 4.88 0.50
C ILE A 48 2.39 3.81 -0.24
N LEU A 49 1.73 2.75 -0.72
CA LEU A 49 2.37 1.72 -1.55
C LEU A 49 2.99 2.32 -2.82
N VAL A 50 2.27 3.23 -3.50
CA VAL A 50 2.76 3.89 -4.72
C VAL A 50 3.94 4.81 -4.40
N LEU A 51 3.86 5.63 -3.35
CA LEU A 51 4.97 6.48 -2.89
C LEU A 51 6.21 5.65 -2.58
N CYS A 52 6.03 4.55 -1.83
CA CYS A 52 7.11 3.65 -1.51
C CYS A 52 7.71 3.05 -2.78
N ASN A 53 6.92 2.47 -3.68
CA ASN A 53 7.43 1.87 -4.93
C ASN A 53 8.16 2.90 -5.82
N ALA A 54 7.73 4.17 -5.82
CA ALA A 54 8.37 5.26 -6.56
C ALA A 54 9.70 5.74 -5.95
N GLY A 55 10.17 5.10 -4.87
CA GLY A 55 11.40 5.47 -4.18
C GLY A 55 11.32 6.87 -3.59
N ASP A 56 10.15 7.24 -3.06
CA ASP A 56 10.00 8.43 -2.25
C ASP A 56 10.62 8.22 -0.85
N THR A 57 10.95 9.32 -0.16
CA THR A 57 11.48 9.24 1.21
C THR A 57 10.36 8.86 2.17
N MET A 58 10.36 7.59 2.60
CA MET A 58 9.37 7.05 3.51
C MET A 58 9.77 7.32 4.97
N THR A 59 8.79 7.48 5.87
CA THR A 59 8.98 7.87 7.27
C THR A 59 8.29 6.90 8.25
N SER A 60 8.67 6.92 9.54
CA SER A 60 7.96 6.15 10.58
C SER A 60 6.47 6.52 10.67
N LYS A 61 6.12 7.78 10.36
CA LYS A 61 4.72 8.23 10.27
C LYS A 61 3.95 7.50 9.16
N ASP A 62 4.60 7.11 8.08
CA ASP A 62 3.97 6.31 7.02
C ASP A 62 3.70 4.88 7.50
N VAL A 63 4.60 4.29 8.29
CA VAL A 63 4.39 3.00 8.96
C VAL A 63 3.19 3.06 9.90
N GLU A 64 3.12 4.09 10.75
CA GLU A 64 1.99 4.32 11.66
C GLU A 64 0.67 4.48 10.91
N ARG A 65 0.65 5.31 9.84
CA ARG A 65 -0.52 5.54 8.99
C ARG A 65 -1.04 4.27 8.33
N VAL A 66 -0.14 3.45 7.77
CA VAL A 66 -0.51 2.16 7.14
C VAL A 66 -1.05 1.18 8.18
N THR A 67 -0.40 1.11 9.34
CA THR A 67 -0.80 0.23 10.43
C THR A 67 -2.17 0.62 10.99
N ALA A 68 -2.39 1.93 11.21
CA ALA A 68 -3.70 2.46 11.60
C ALA A 68 -4.78 2.22 10.53
N ALA A 69 -4.44 2.37 9.24
CA ALA A 69 -5.36 2.09 8.15
C ALA A 69 -5.75 0.60 8.08
N TYR A 70 -4.83 -0.32 8.45
CA TYR A 70 -5.14 -1.74 8.54
C TYR A 70 -6.11 -2.05 9.70
N TYR A 71 -5.83 -1.53 10.89
CA TYR A 71 -6.61 -1.83 12.10
C TYR A 71 -7.91 -1.03 12.22
N SER A 72 -8.05 0.13 11.58
CA SER A 72 -9.31 0.87 11.59
C SER A 72 -10.47 0.12 10.90
N GLN A 73 -10.18 -0.96 10.18
CA GLN A 73 -11.11 -1.64 9.28
C GLN A 73 -11.58 -3.00 9.81
N HIS A 74 -12.40 -2.99 10.86
CA HIS A 74 -12.90 -4.21 11.53
C HIS A 74 -14.13 -4.88 10.87
N ARG A 75 -14.51 -4.54 9.63
CA ARG A 75 -15.71 -5.12 8.98
C ARG A 75 -15.38 -6.13 7.86
N PRO A 76 -16.33 -7.02 7.50
CA PRO A 76 -16.09 -8.13 6.55
C PRO A 76 -15.75 -7.75 5.10
N PHE A 77 -15.79 -6.47 4.72
CA PHE A 77 -15.59 -6.01 3.34
C PHE A 77 -14.29 -5.22 3.12
N TRP A 78 -13.37 -5.24 4.08
CA TRP A 78 -12.15 -4.43 4.04
C TRP A 78 -10.88 -5.21 3.75
N THR A 79 -11.00 -6.48 3.39
CA THR A 79 -9.86 -7.35 3.05
C THR A 79 -9.01 -6.75 1.94
N ASP A 80 -9.61 -6.06 0.95
CA ASP A 80 -8.86 -5.36 -0.09
C ASP A 80 -7.94 -4.27 0.49
N THR A 81 -8.48 -3.44 1.38
CA THR A 81 -7.72 -2.37 2.06
C THR A 81 -6.62 -2.96 2.95
N GLN A 82 -6.90 -4.07 3.64
CA GLN A 82 -5.93 -4.77 4.49
C GLN A 82 -4.82 -5.42 3.66
N ALA A 83 -5.13 -5.97 2.48
CA ALA A 83 -4.15 -6.47 1.54
C ALA A 83 -3.26 -5.33 1.00
N LEU A 84 -3.84 -4.19 0.64
CA LEU A 84 -3.08 -3.00 0.22
C LEU A 84 -2.19 -2.46 1.34
N ALA A 85 -2.68 -2.43 2.58
CA ALA A 85 -1.87 -2.04 3.73
C ALA A 85 -0.72 -3.01 3.99
N SER A 86 -0.95 -4.32 3.85
CA SER A 86 0.10 -5.34 3.97
C SER A 86 1.16 -5.17 2.88
N LEU A 87 0.77 -4.91 1.63
CA LEU A 87 1.70 -4.59 0.53
C LEU A 87 2.50 -3.32 0.79
N ALA A 88 1.84 -2.27 1.29
CA ALA A 88 2.51 -1.02 1.64
C ALA A 88 3.54 -1.25 2.75
N LEU A 89 3.16 -1.99 3.80
CA LEU A 89 4.04 -2.29 4.92
C LEU A 89 5.23 -3.19 4.51
N ALA A 90 5.01 -4.16 3.63
CA ALA A 90 6.09 -4.95 3.05
C ALA A 90 7.09 -4.06 2.27
N CYS A 91 6.60 -3.12 1.47
CA CYS A 91 7.48 -2.15 0.79
C CYS A 91 8.25 -1.29 1.79
N LEU A 92 7.58 -0.77 2.83
CA LEU A 92 8.22 0.03 3.88
C LEU A 92 9.31 -0.76 4.63
N SER A 93 9.05 -2.02 4.93
CA SER A 93 9.99 -2.92 5.64
C SER A 93 11.24 -3.22 4.82
N SER A 94 11.15 -3.17 3.49
CA SER A 94 12.31 -3.34 2.60
C SER A 94 13.24 -2.12 2.54
N ARG A 95 12.88 -0.99 3.17
CA ARG A 95 13.66 0.24 3.13
C ARG A 95 14.76 0.22 4.22
N PRO A 96 16.04 0.42 3.86
CA PRO A 96 17.16 0.23 4.79
C PRO A 96 17.15 1.21 5.97
N ASN A 97 16.53 2.39 5.81
CA ASN A 97 16.53 3.45 6.81
C ASN A 97 15.23 3.50 7.63
N LEU A 98 14.33 2.52 7.46
CA LEU A 98 13.08 2.46 8.22
C LEU A 98 13.06 1.23 9.12
N VAL A 99 12.92 1.49 10.42
CA VAL A 99 12.67 0.44 11.41
C VAL A 99 11.19 0.10 11.38
N THR A 100 10.88 -1.10 10.92
CA THR A 100 9.53 -1.68 10.97
C THR A 100 9.58 -2.96 11.78
N ASP A 101 8.61 -3.17 12.67
CA ASP A 101 8.50 -4.45 13.39
C ASP A 101 7.96 -5.52 12.45
N GLU A 102 8.82 -6.46 12.04
CA GLU A 102 8.48 -7.58 11.15
C GLU A 102 7.32 -8.43 11.68
N ARG A 103 7.10 -8.45 13.00
CA ARG A 103 5.97 -9.16 13.62
C ARG A 103 4.64 -8.60 13.16
N ILE A 104 4.55 -7.27 13.01
CA ILE A 104 3.33 -6.61 12.54
C ILE A 104 2.96 -7.10 11.15
N LEU A 105 3.91 -7.11 10.22
CA LEU A 105 3.68 -7.60 8.87
C LEU A 105 3.29 -9.08 8.88
N LYS A 106 4.01 -9.91 9.65
CA LYS A 106 3.70 -11.34 9.77
C LYS A 106 2.29 -11.61 10.30
N ASP A 107 1.86 -10.85 11.32
CA ASP A 107 0.52 -10.95 11.90
C ASP A 107 -0.56 -10.54 10.88
N MET A 108 -0.33 -9.45 10.13
CA MET A 108 -1.24 -9.03 9.05
C MET A 108 -1.40 -10.12 7.98
N LEU A 109 -0.28 -10.73 7.55
CA LEU A 109 -0.30 -11.81 6.55
C LEU A 109 -1.02 -13.06 7.07
N GLN A 110 -0.79 -13.40 8.34
CA GLN A 110 -1.44 -14.55 8.96
C GLN A 110 -2.96 -14.34 9.05
N GLU A 111 -3.40 -13.12 9.33
CA GLU A 111 -4.82 -12.77 9.35
C GLU A 111 -5.47 -12.86 7.97
N LEU A 112 -4.81 -12.35 6.91
CA LEU A 112 -5.29 -12.53 5.53
C LEU A 112 -5.39 -14.01 5.16
N LYS A 113 -4.42 -14.83 5.57
CA LYS A 113 -4.43 -16.28 5.35
C LYS A 113 -5.58 -16.98 6.08
N ARG A 114 -5.93 -16.56 7.31
CA ARG A 114 -7.06 -17.12 8.06
C ARG A 114 -8.41 -16.92 7.38
N ARG A 115 -8.53 -15.90 6.52
CA ARG A 115 -9.74 -15.62 5.73
C ARG A 115 -9.85 -16.45 4.46
N GLN A 116 -8.85 -17.27 4.13
CA GLN A 116 -8.89 -18.14 2.97
C GLN A 116 -9.94 -19.25 3.17
N PHE A 117 -10.89 -19.34 2.24
CA PHE A 117 -11.85 -20.43 2.16
C PHE A 117 -11.17 -21.74 1.73
N ARG A 118 -11.86 -22.86 1.96
CA ARG A 118 -11.36 -24.20 1.58
C ARG A 118 -11.04 -24.35 0.09
N ASN A 119 -11.71 -23.59 -0.77
CA ASN A 119 -11.47 -23.57 -2.21
C ASN A 119 -10.25 -22.71 -2.61
N GLY A 120 -9.54 -22.13 -1.64
CA GLY A 120 -8.35 -21.31 -1.85
C GLY A 120 -8.62 -19.83 -2.11
N THR A 121 -9.88 -19.39 -2.25
CA THR A 121 -10.24 -17.97 -2.43
C THR A 121 -10.31 -17.22 -1.11
N VAL A 122 -10.14 -15.91 -1.14
CA VAL A 122 -10.35 -15.00 -0.01
C VAL A 122 -11.46 -14.03 -0.39
N ASP A 123 -12.59 -14.07 0.33
CA ASP A 123 -13.85 -13.34 0.07
C ASP A 123 -14.45 -13.55 -1.33
N ASN A 124 -13.82 -12.99 -2.37
CA ASN A 124 -14.22 -13.10 -3.76
C ASN A 124 -12.98 -13.13 -4.69
N ALA A 125 -13.17 -13.39 -5.98
CA ALA A 125 -12.05 -13.52 -6.93
C ALA A 125 -11.19 -12.25 -7.05
N ARG A 126 -11.76 -11.05 -6.91
CA ARG A 126 -11.01 -9.78 -7.00
C ARG A 126 -10.14 -9.57 -5.77
N THR A 127 -10.71 -9.80 -4.59
CA THR A 127 -9.98 -9.76 -3.32
C THR A 127 -8.88 -10.81 -3.28
N THR A 128 -9.18 -12.02 -3.77
CA THR A 128 -8.19 -13.10 -3.89
C THR A 128 -6.98 -12.67 -4.71
N ALA A 129 -7.19 -12.05 -5.88
CA ALA A 129 -6.09 -11.57 -6.72
C ALA A 129 -5.18 -10.58 -5.98
N LEU A 130 -5.76 -9.69 -5.17
CA LEU A 130 -4.99 -8.73 -4.39
C LEU A 130 -4.24 -9.38 -3.23
N VAL A 131 -4.85 -10.33 -2.52
CA VAL A 131 -4.21 -11.08 -1.42
C VAL A 131 -3.04 -11.94 -1.94
N VAL A 132 -3.17 -12.52 -3.13
CA VAL A 132 -2.07 -13.28 -3.76
C VAL A 132 -0.85 -12.41 -4.02
N GLN A 133 -1.03 -11.16 -4.45
CA GLN A 133 0.10 -10.22 -4.65
C GLN A 133 0.86 -9.96 -3.35
N VAL A 134 0.17 -9.95 -2.19
CA VAL A 134 0.81 -9.77 -0.89
C VAL A 134 1.82 -10.90 -0.63
N ARG A 135 1.45 -12.14 -0.99
CA ARG A 135 2.28 -13.33 -0.78
C ARG A 135 3.54 -13.36 -1.64
N GLU A 136 3.52 -12.76 -2.82
CA GLU A 136 4.70 -12.72 -3.70
C GLU A 136 5.74 -11.67 -3.27
N ARG A 137 5.37 -10.77 -2.35
CA ARG A 137 6.25 -9.69 -1.87
C ARG A 137 6.95 -9.97 -0.54
N VAL A 138 6.73 -11.14 0.06
CA VAL A 138 7.27 -11.54 1.38
C VAL A 138 7.86 -12.93 1.31
#